data_AF-A0A356ER52-F1
#
_entry.id   AF-A0A356ER52-F1
#
_cell.length_a   1.000
_cell.length_b   1.000
_cell.length_c   1.000
_cell.angle_alpha   90.00
_cell.angle_beta   90.00
_cell.angle_gamma   90.00
#
_symmetry.space_group_name_H-M   'P 1'
#
loop_
_entity.id
_entity.type
_entity.pdbx_description
1 polymer ?
#
loop_
_entity_poly.entity_id
_entity_poly.type
_entity_poly.pdbx_seq_one_letter_code
_entity_poly.pdbx_strand_id
1 'polypeptide(L)'
;MNGIPVLFASGDCIARAWENALLELYRHGGDVATQYDKPGDPASKDATMTLVVEQPLLEPMIHRDMPCGFEELQEYVMEVCDGIKDHCIRDPDNPDDTRWEYTYHQRLFGYDVPTRDAIDQIEAVCRQLAETPHTRRAQAVTWKVWEDQECYDPACLQSVWCRVTESTGRDVLSMNVRFRSNDAYKAAFMNIFALVQLQQNIARRVSDLSGRPVEVGRYCHVADSFHIYGSNLAEFEGRFLGAVERRSFEQRTIRYEDVRDMMEEARPGILEKAEKMRR
;
A
#
# COMPACT_ATOMS: atom_id res chain seq x y z
N MET A 1 23.26 3.12 17.64
CA MET A 1 22.19 4.15 17.58
C MET A 1 21.26 3.86 18.74
N ASN A 2 20.82 4.87 19.51
CA ASN A 2 19.81 4.68 20.54
C ASN A 2 18.43 4.90 19.88
N GLY A 3 17.61 3.86 19.77
CA GLY A 3 16.27 3.92 19.17
C GLY A 3 16.13 3.20 17.83
N ILE A 4 14.97 3.37 17.19
CA ILE A 4 14.62 2.78 15.89
C ILE A 4 15.37 3.55 14.77
N PRO A 5 16.09 2.87 13.86
CA PRO A 5 16.74 3.52 12.74
C PRO A 5 15.75 4.24 11.82
N VAL A 6 16.18 5.36 11.22
CA VAL A 6 15.43 6.06 10.17
C VAL A 6 16.17 5.86 8.86
N LEU A 7 15.56 5.16 7.94
CA LEU A 7 16.14 4.73 6.67
C LEU A 7 15.42 5.38 5.49
N PHE A 8 16.14 5.49 4.38
CA PHE A 8 15.62 6.00 3.12
C PHE A 8 15.99 5.05 2.00
N ALA A 9 15.03 4.75 1.13
CA ALA A 9 15.26 3.99 -0.09
C ALA A 9 14.51 4.64 -1.26
N SER A 10 15.04 4.48 -2.47
CA SER A 10 14.35 4.93 -3.68
C SER A 10 14.58 3.98 -4.85
N GLY A 11 13.72 4.09 -5.86
CA GLY A 11 13.85 3.41 -7.14
C GLY A 11 13.10 4.15 -8.24
N ASP A 12 13.52 3.92 -9.48
CA ASP A 12 12.87 4.42 -10.69
C ASP A 12 11.45 3.84 -10.86
N CYS A 13 11.27 2.55 -10.58
CA CYS A 13 10.01 1.82 -10.62
C CYS A 13 9.64 1.16 -9.28
N ILE A 14 8.41 0.64 -9.17
CA ILE A 14 7.90 -0.03 -7.94
C ILE A 14 8.82 -1.18 -7.52
N ALA A 15 9.14 -2.10 -8.45
CA ALA A 15 9.94 -3.28 -8.15
C ALA A 15 11.32 -2.92 -7.57
N ARG A 16 12.00 -1.91 -8.15
CA ARG A 16 13.32 -1.48 -7.69
C ARG A 16 13.26 -0.79 -6.34
N ALA A 17 12.29 0.11 -6.13
CA ALA A 17 12.16 0.83 -4.87
C ALA A 17 11.86 -0.12 -3.70
N TRP A 18 10.96 -1.09 -3.91
CA TRP A 18 10.66 -2.11 -2.89
C TRP A 18 11.87 -3.00 -2.60
N GLU A 19 12.57 -3.46 -3.64
CA GLU A 19 13.80 -4.25 -3.45
C GLU A 19 14.86 -3.48 -2.66
N ASN A 20 15.12 -2.23 -3.04
CA ASN A 20 16.09 -1.39 -2.36
C ASN A 20 15.72 -1.15 -0.90
N ALA A 21 14.43 -0.96 -0.59
CA ALA A 21 13.96 -0.79 0.78
C ALA A 21 14.17 -2.04 1.63
N LEU A 22 13.97 -3.24 1.08
CA LEU A 22 14.26 -4.50 1.78
C LEU A 22 15.76 -4.68 2.04
N LEU A 23 16.60 -4.37 1.07
CA LEU A 23 18.06 -4.45 1.23
C LEU A 23 18.57 -3.45 2.27
N GLU A 24 18.03 -2.23 2.26
CA GLU A 24 18.38 -1.18 3.22
C GLU A 24 17.94 -1.55 4.64
N LEU A 25 16.70 -2.03 4.80
CA LEU A 25 16.17 -2.52 6.06
C LEU A 25 17.01 -3.69 6.61
N TYR A 26 17.35 -4.67 5.78
CA TYR A 26 18.11 -5.83 6.24
C TYR A 26 19.53 -5.45 6.70
N ARG A 27 20.19 -4.52 5.99
CA ARG A 27 21.57 -4.09 6.30
C ARG A 27 21.66 -3.13 7.48
N HIS A 28 20.69 -2.24 7.62
CA HIS A 28 20.79 -1.08 8.51
C HIS A 28 19.63 -0.95 9.51
N GLY A 29 18.63 -1.82 9.43
CA GLY A 29 17.56 -1.95 10.42
C GLY A 29 18.05 -2.49 11.75
N GLY A 30 17.31 -2.16 12.80
CA GLY A 30 17.56 -2.67 14.15
C GLY A 30 16.93 -4.04 14.33
N ASP A 31 17.50 -4.83 15.25
CA ASP A 31 16.90 -6.07 15.71
C ASP A 31 15.93 -5.75 16.86
N VAL A 32 14.63 -5.98 16.64
CA VAL A 32 13.55 -5.62 17.56
C VAL A 32 12.63 -6.83 17.77
N ALA A 33 12.37 -7.20 19.01
CA ALA A 33 11.37 -8.22 19.33
C ALA A 33 9.96 -7.66 19.15
N THR A 34 9.04 -8.49 18.68
CA THR A 34 7.64 -8.14 18.48
C THR A 34 6.73 -8.93 19.40
N GLN A 35 5.54 -8.40 19.67
CA GLN A 35 4.50 -9.12 20.43
C GLN A 35 3.93 -10.35 19.69
N TYR A 36 4.33 -10.57 18.43
CA TYR A 36 3.93 -11.70 17.61
C TYR A 36 4.98 -12.82 17.57
N ASP A 37 6.17 -12.58 18.13
CA ASP A 37 7.27 -13.55 18.14
C ASP A 37 6.88 -14.79 18.96
N LYS A 38 7.09 -15.98 18.41
CA LYS A 38 6.94 -17.26 19.11
C LYS A 38 8.25 -17.66 19.81
N PRO A 39 8.20 -18.58 20.80
CA PRO A 39 9.42 -19.08 21.41
C PRO A 39 10.40 -19.66 20.37
N GLY A 40 11.58 -19.02 20.27
CA GLY A 40 12.63 -19.40 19.33
C GLY A 40 12.68 -18.58 18.04
N ASP A 41 11.70 -17.70 17.78
CA ASP A 41 11.79 -16.75 16.68
C ASP A 41 12.93 -15.75 16.96
N PRO A 42 13.78 -15.43 15.95
CA PRO A 42 14.75 -14.36 16.10
C PRO A 42 14.04 -13.01 16.16
N ALA A 43 14.75 -11.96 16.58
CA ALA A 43 14.22 -10.62 16.51
C ALA A 43 13.93 -10.21 15.05
N SER A 44 12.91 -9.39 14.86
CA SER A 44 12.57 -8.82 13.55
C SER A 44 13.56 -7.72 13.17
N LYS A 45 13.77 -7.52 11.87
CA LYS A 45 14.42 -6.30 11.37
C LYS A 45 13.39 -5.19 11.33
N ASP A 46 13.68 -4.02 11.90
CA ASP A 46 12.76 -2.88 11.95
C ASP A 46 13.48 -1.54 11.74
N ALA A 47 12.83 -0.62 11.03
CA ALA A 47 13.19 0.77 10.92
C ALA A 47 11.98 1.65 10.59
N THR A 48 12.05 2.93 10.91
CA THR A 48 11.24 3.93 10.21
C THR A 48 11.78 4.08 8.79
N MET A 49 10.94 3.87 7.78
CA MET A 49 11.34 3.88 6.37
C MET A 49 10.65 5.01 5.60
N THR A 50 11.41 5.74 4.79
CA THR A 50 10.89 6.55 3.69
C THR A 50 11.32 5.93 2.36
N LEU A 51 10.35 5.36 1.63
CA LEU A 51 10.53 4.75 0.32
C LEU A 51 9.95 5.67 -0.77
N VAL A 52 10.74 5.98 -1.80
CA VAL A 52 10.29 6.78 -2.95
C VAL A 52 10.31 5.98 -4.25
N VAL A 53 9.18 5.97 -4.96
CA VAL A 53 9.09 5.50 -6.35
C VAL A 53 9.01 6.74 -7.24
N GLU A 54 10.05 6.96 -8.06
CA GLU A 54 10.18 8.17 -8.86
C GLU A 54 9.16 8.20 -10.01
N GLN A 55 9.03 7.08 -10.73
CA GLN A 55 8.08 6.90 -11.84
C GLN A 55 7.22 5.65 -11.57
N PRO A 56 6.11 5.80 -10.82
CA PRO A 56 5.33 4.65 -10.36
C PRO A 56 4.75 3.77 -11.47
N LEU A 57 4.67 4.29 -12.70
CA LEU A 57 4.16 3.58 -13.88
C LEU A 57 5.26 2.98 -14.77
N LEU A 58 6.54 3.12 -14.38
CA LEU A 58 7.68 2.63 -15.16
C LEU A 58 7.82 1.11 -15.03
N GLU A 59 8.12 0.45 -16.16
CA GLU A 59 8.44 -0.97 -16.21
C GLU A 59 9.95 -1.24 -15.94
N PRO A 60 10.30 -2.41 -15.37
CA PRO A 60 9.40 -3.47 -14.91
C PRO A 60 8.78 -3.13 -13.55
N MET A 61 7.47 -3.30 -13.43
CA MET A 61 6.73 -2.91 -12.21
C MET A 61 6.66 -4.02 -11.16
N ILE A 62 6.70 -5.29 -11.57
CA ILE A 62 6.48 -6.43 -10.67
C ILE A 62 7.80 -7.11 -10.29
N HIS A 63 8.00 -7.33 -8.99
CA HIS A 63 9.10 -8.15 -8.48
C HIS A 63 8.64 -9.61 -8.32
N ARG A 64 9.45 -10.57 -8.78
CA ARG A 64 9.11 -12.02 -8.79
C ARG A 64 8.98 -12.63 -7.41
N ASP A 65 9.57 -12.00 -6.40
CA ASP A 65 9.47 -12.42 -5.00
C ASP A 65 8.32 -11.74 -4.25
N MET A 66 7.37 -11.11 -4.96
CA MET A 66 6.14 -10.62 -4.34
C MET A 66 5.43 -11.76 -3.59
N PRO A 67 4.74 -11.47 -2.48
CA PRO A 67 4.24 -12.50 -1.55
C PRO A 67 2.96 -13.22 -2.03
N CYS A 68 2.56 -13.04 -3.28
CA CYS A 68 1.31 -13.53 -3.83
C CYS A 68 1.44 -13.87 -5.34
N GLY A 69 0.39 -14.44 -5.94
CA GLY A 69 0.26 -14.59 -7.39
C GLY A 69 -0.37 -13.36 -8.05
N PHE A 70 -0.49 -13.39 -9.38
CA PHE A 70 -1.05 -12.26 -10.14
C PHE A 70 -2.55 -12.06 -9.91
N GLU A 71 -3.30 -13.15 -9.77
CA GLU A 71 -4.73 -13.09 -9.46
C GLU A 71 -4.96 -12.50 -8.07
N GLU A 72 -4.19 -12.93 -7.07
CA GLU A 72 -4.28 -12.38 -5.71
C GLU A 72 -3.82 -10.92 -5.65
N LEU A 73 -2.81 -10.53 -6.43
CA LEU A 73 -2.42 -9.13 -6.55
C LEU A 73 -3.55 -8.29 -7.16
N GLN A 74 -4.23 -8.79 -8.20
CA GLN A 74 -5.37 -8.12 -8.80
C GLN A 74 -6.56 -8.04 -7.82
N GLU A 75 -6.85 -9.13 -7.10
CA GLU A 75 -7.87 -9.15 -6.06
C GLU A 75 -7.59 -8.09 -4.99
N TYR A 76 -6.32 -7.94 -4.58
CA TYR A 76 -5.94 -6.92 -3.62
C TYR A 76 -6.07 -5.49 -4.16
N VAL A 77 -5.76 -5.27 -5.45
CA VAL A 77 -6.02 -3.98 -6.11
C VAL A 77 -7.51 -3.65 -6.07
N MET A 78 -8.38 -4.62 -6.40
CA MET A 78 -9.83 -4.45 -6.38
C MET A 78 -10.36 -4.25 -4.95
N GLU A 79 -9.77 -4.92 -3.96
CA GLU A 79 -10.13 -4.73 -2.56
C GLU A 79 -9.87 -3.29 -2.10
N VAL A 80 -8.73 -2.72 -2.47
CA VAL A 80 -8.33 -1.35 -2.09
C VAL A 80 -9.03 -0.27 -2.91
N CYS A 81 -9.23 -0.49 -4.21
CA CYS A 81 -9.73 0.52 -5.14
C CYS A 81 -11.24 0.45 -5.39
N ASP A 82 -11.84 -0.74 -5.31
CA ASP A 82 -13.22 -1.00 -5.74
C ASP A 82 -14.11 -1.51 -4.59
N GLY A 83 -13.55 -1.81 -3.41
CA GLY A 83 -14.33 -2.19 -2.22
C GLY A 83 -15.00 -3.54 -2.30
N ILE A 84 -14.49 -4.46 -3.13
CA ILE A 84 -15.15 -5.74 -3.44
C ILE A 84 -15.37 -6.65 -2.21
N LYS A 85 -14.76 -6.32 -1.07
CA LYS A 85 -14.88 -7.07 0.18
C LYS A 85 -15.26 -6.20 1.38
N ASP A 86 -15.82 -5.02 1.16
CA ASP A 86 -16.30 -4.18 2.28
C ASP A 86 -17.42 -4.88 3.09
N HIS A 87 -18.16 -5.82 2.48
CA HIS A 87 -19.12 -6.69 3.19
C HIS A 87 -18.47 -7.75 4.08
N CYS A 88 -17.16 -7.96 3.96
CA CYS A 88 -16.38 -8.84 4.82
C CYS A 88 -15.90 -8.13 6.09
N ILE A 89 -16.35 -6.91 6.35
CA ILE A 89 -16.13 -6.23 7.63
C ILE A 89 -17.11 -6.81 8.65
N ARG A 90 -16.62 -7.07 9.86
CA ARG A 90 -17.40 -7.64 10.95
C ARG A 90 -18.48 -6.66 11.43
N ASP A 91 -19.50 -7.23 12.07
CA ASP A 91 -20.44 -6.46 12.87
C ASP A 91 -19.81 -6.18 14.26
N PRO A 92 -19.53 -4.92 14.62
CA PRO A 92 -18.92 -4.59 15.90
C PRO A 92 -19.83 -4.93 17.10
N ASP A 93 -21.14 -5.08 16.89
CA ASP A 93 -22.10 -5.49 17.92
C ASP A 93 -22.16 -7.03 18.10
N ASN A 94 -21.49 -7.79 17.25
CA ASN A 94 -21.41 -9.24 17.32
C ASN A 94 -19.99 -9.72 17.68
N PRO A 95 -19.72 -10.08 18.95
CA PRO A 95 -18.38 -10.50 19.39
C PRO A 95 -17.94 -11.85 18.80
N ASP A 96 -18.87 -12.66 18.28
CA ASP A 96 -18.58 -13.95 17.63
C ASP A 96 -18.27 -13.77 16.13
N ASP A 97 -18.38 -12.55 15.59
CA ASP A 97 -18.08 -12.26 14.20
C ASP A 97 -16.57 -12.11 13.97
N THR A 98 -15.97 -13.16 13.42
CA THR A 98 -14.53 -13.22 13.14
C THR A 98 -14.15 -12.65 11.77
N ARG A 99 -15.06 -11.93 11.12
CA ARG A 99 -14.77 -11.16 9.89
C ARG A 99 -13.78 -10.02 10.19
N TRP A 100 -13.39 -9.29 9.16
CA TRP A 100 -12.31 -8.31 9.25
C TRP A 100 -12.71 -7.09 10.06
N GLU A 101 -11.73 -6.50 10.76
CA GLU A 101 -11.92 -5.25 11.50
C GLU A 101 -12.20 -4.07 10.57
N TYR A 102 -11.57 -4.06 9.39
CA TYR A 102 -11.69 -2.98 8.42
C TYR A 102 -11.27 -3.43 7.01
N THR A 103 -11.62 -2.62 6.01
CA THR A 103 -10.93 -2.59 4.71
C THR A 103 -10.38 -1.19 4.46
N TYR A 104 -9.28 -1.05 3.72
CA TYR A 104 -8.80 0.28 3.35
C TYR A 104 -9.80 1.04 2.50
N HIS A 105 -10.54 0.33 1.63
CA HIS A 105 -11.54 0.96 0.80
C HIS A 105 -12.66 1.58 1.64
N GLN A 106 -13.27 0.85 2.57
CA GLN A 106 -14.29 1.40 3.47
C GLN A 106 -13.74 2.61 4.25
N ARG A 107 -12.53 2.52 4.79
CA ARG A 107 -11.90 3.66 5.50
C ARG A 107 -11.62 4.86 4.59
N LEU A 108 -11.40 4.70 3.29
CA LEU A 108 -11.07 5.81 2.38
C LEU A 108 -12.28 6.39 1.65
N PHE A 109 -13.19 5.54 1.19
CA PHE A 109 -14.34 5.90 0.35
C PHE A 109 -15.67 5.94 1.10
N GLY A 110 -15.73 5.34 2.29
CA GLY A 110 -16.93 5.27 3.13
C GLY A 110 -16.62 5.51 4.60
N TYR A 111 -15.77 6.50 4.92
CA TYR A 111 -15.32 6.77 6.28
C TYR A 111 -16.50 7.21 7.14
N ASP A 112 -17.05 6.26 7.90
CA ASP A 112 -18.18 6.44 8.79
C ASP A 112 -17.73 7.02 10.13
N VAL A 113 -18.59 7.85 10.71
CA VAL A 113 -18.41 8.36 12.06
C VAL A 113 -19.76 8.34 12.80
N PRO A 114 -19.78 8.34 14.14
CA PRO A 114 -21.02 8.15 14.89
C PRO A 114 -22.11 9.21 14.68
N THR A 115 -21.75 10.40 14.19
CA THR A 115 -22.64 11.58 14.22
C THR A 115 -23.03 12.13 12.84
N ARG A 116 -22.59 11.52 11.74
CA ARG A 116 -22.92 11.96 10.37
C ARG A 116 -22.79 10.80 9.39
N ASP A 117 -23.32 11.01 8.20
CA ASP A 117 -23.18 10.08 7.09
C ASP A 117 -21.71 9.82 6.74
N ALA A 118 -21.48 8.64 6.16
CA ALA A 118 -20.16 8.21 5.70
C ALA A 118 -19.56 9.19 4.68
N ILE A 119 -18.24 9.34 4.74
CA ILE A 119 -17.51 10.31 3.93
C ILE A 119 -16.62 9.61 2.92
N ASP A 120 -16.83 9.95 1.65
CA ASP A 120 -15.86 9.66 0.60
C ASP A 120 -14.73 10.68 0.65
N GLN A 121 -13.64 10.30 1.33
CA GLN A 121 -12.48 11.16 1.49
C GLN A 121 -11.68 11.27 0.19
N ILE A 122 -11.71 10.25 -0.67
CA ILE A 122 -11.00 10.25 -1.94
C ILE A 122 -11.65 11.20 -2.93
N GLU A 123 -12.97 11.21 -3.05
CA GLU A 123 -13.70 12.19 -3.85
C GLU A 123 -13.49 13.62 -3.31
N ALA A 124 -13.47 13.79 -1.98
CA ALA A 124 -13.17 15.09 -1.38
C ALA A 124 -11.75 15.57 -1.72
N VAL A 125 -10.75 14.67 -1.69
CA VAL A 125 -9.37 14.94 -2.16
C VAL A 125 -9.38 15.35 -3.63
N CYS A 126 -10.08 14.62 -4.49
CA CYS A 126 -10.14 14.90 -5.93
C CYS A 126 -10.74 16.27 -6.21
N ARG A 127 -11.86 16.63 -5.56
CA ARG A 127 -12.49 17.94 -5.70
C ARG A 127 -11.59 19.08 -5.25
N GLN A 128 -10.92 18.92 -4.10
CA GLN A 128 -9.98 19.92 -3.59
C GLN A 128 -8.81 20.17 -4.55
N LEU A 129 -8.26 19.11 -5.16
CA LEU A 129 -7.16 19.23 -6.11
C LEU A 129 -7.62 19.78 -7.46
N ALA A 130 -8.83 19.46 -7.91
CA ALA A 130 -9.39 20.02 -9.13
C ALA A 130 -9.61 21.54 -9.01
N GLU A 131 -10.10 22.00 -7.86
CA GLU A 131 -10.32 23.41 -7.56
C GLU A 131 -9.00 24.15 -7.26
N THR A 132 -8.15 23.58 -6.39
CA THR A 132 -6.88 24.18 -5.94
C THR A 132 -5.75 23.15 -6.01
N PRO A 133 -5.10 22.97 -7.18
CA PRO A 133 -4.08 21.93 -7.42
C PRO A 133 -2.94 21.91 -6.39
N HIS A 134 -2.47 23.10 -6.01
CA HIS A 134 -1.35 23.28 -5.08
C HIS A 134 -1.77 23.23 -3.59
N THR A 135 -3.00 22.80 -3.29
CA THR A 135 -3.48 22.71 -1.91
C THR A 135 -2.55 21.83 -1.06
N ARG A 136 -2.48 22.19 0.22
CA ARG A 136 -1.74 21.42 1.23
C ARG A 136 -2.68 20.54 2.06
N ARG A 137 -4.00 20.65 1.82
CA ARG A 137 -5.08 20.08 2.63
C ARG A 137 -5.69 18.80 2.07
N ALA A 138 -5.38 18.44 0.82
CA ALA A 138 -5.88 17.22 0.18
C ALA A 138 -5.29 15.98 0.89
N GLN A 139 -6.06 15.43 1.82
CA GLN A 139 -5.70 14.30 2.66
C GLN A 139 -6.93 13.45 3.00
N ALA A 140 -6.71 12.14 3.07
CA ALA A 140 -7.61 11.15 3.65
C ALA A 140 -6.90 10.46 4.82
N VAL A 141 -7.66 10.02 5.82
CA VAL A 141 -7.16 9.29 7.00
C VAL A 141 -7.94 8.02 7.22
N THR A 142 -7.32 7.02 7.81
CA THR A 142 -7.94 5.70 8.04
C THR A 142 -8.16 5.40 9.53
N TRP A 143 -7.39 6.05 10.41
CA TRP A 143 -7.50 5.86 11.86
C TRP A 143 -8.74 6.51 12.44
N LYS A 144 -9.65 5.73 13.02
CA LYS A 144 -10.77 6.17 13.84
C LYS A 144 -10.39 6.12 15.31
N VAL A 145 -10.19 7.29 15.92
CA VAL A 145 -9.78 7.41 17.33
C VAL A 145 -10.70 6.66 18.30
N TRP A 146 -12.01 6.62 18.04
CA TRP A 146 -13.00 5.96 18.91
C TRP A 146 -13.12 4.44 18.71
N GLU A 147 -12.45 3.87 17.71
CA GLU A 147 -12.60 2.46 17.33
C GLU A 147 -11.25 1.74 17.37
N ASP A 148 -10.23 2.33 16.74
CA ASP A 148 -8.93 1.68 16.55
C ASP A 148 -8.05 1.66 17.82
N GLN A 149 -8.43 2.36 18.90
CA GLN A 149 -7.72 2.32 20.18
C GLN A 149 -7.87 0.99 20.92
N GLU A 150 -9.00 0.32 20.72
CA GLU A 150 -9.35 -0.95 21.38
C GLU A 150 -9.41 -2.12 20.39
N CYS A 151 -9.20 -1.83 19.11
CA CYS A 151 -9.19 -2.80 18.02
C CYS A 151 -7.98 -3.73 18.12
N TYR A 152 -8.21 -5.02 17.89
CA TYR A 152 -7.15 -6.04 17.89
C TYR A 152 -6.20 -5.87 16.70
N ASP A 153 -6.77 -5.66 15.50
CA ASP A 153 -6.03 -5.41 14.26
C ASP A 153 -6.42 -4.03 13.66
N PRO A 154 -5.89 -2.91 14.22
CA PRO A 154 -6.27 -1.58 13.73
C PRO A 154 -5.64 -1.24 12.38
N ALA A 155 -6.14 -0.22 11.69
CA ALA A 155 -5.64 0.18 10.38
C ALA A 155 -4.12 0.43 10.36
N CYS A 156 -3.39 -0.19 9.42
CA CYS A 156 -1.94 0.00 9.25
C CYS A 156 -1.60 1.26 8.45
N LEU A 157 -2.20 1.46 7.27
CA LEU A 157 -2.25 2.76 6.60
C LEU A 157 -2.89 3.77 7.55
N GLN A 158 -2.37 4.99 7.64
CA GLN A 158 -2.83 6.08 8.50
C GLN A 158 -3.36 7.27 7.70
N SER A 159 -2.67 7.63 6.62
CA SER A 159 -3.10 8.73 5.76
C SER A 159 -2.60 8.61 4.33
N VAL A 160 -3.39 9.17 3.42
CA VAL A 160 -3.05 9.45 2.02
C VAL A 160 -3.08 10.95 1.84
N TRP A 161 -2.01 11.53 1.32
CA TRP A 161 -1.93 12.96 1.01
C TRP A 161 -1.48 13.15 -0.42
N CYS A 162 -2.15 14.06 -1.11
CA CYS A 162 -1.91 14.32 -2.53
C CYS A 162 -1.65 15.81 -2.75
N ARG A 163 -0.86 16.11 -3.78
CA ARG A 163 -0.72 17.47 -4.30
C ARG A 163 -0.43 17.41 -5.79
N VAL A 164 -1.04 18.32 -6.53
CA VAL A 164 -0.71 18.56 -7.93
C VAL A 164 0.29 19.71 -8.01
N THR A 165 1.38 19.48 -8.73
CA THR A 165 2.41 20.49 -9.01
C THR A 165 2.67 20.55 -10.50
N GLU A 166 3.07 21.70 -11.02
CA GLU A 166 3.53 21.81 -12.40
C GLU A 166 4.99 21.32 -12.49
N SER A 167 5.27 20.41 -13.42
CA SER A 167 6.61 19.91 -13.73
C SER A 167 6.80 19.89 -15.25
N THR A 168 7.79 20.62 -15.77
CA THR A 168 8.07 20.71 -17.22
C THR A 168 6.84 21.07 -18.07
N GLY A 169 5.95 21.91 -17.53
CA GLY A 169 4.70 22.34 -18.19
C GLY A 169 3.56 21.33 -18.13
N ARG A 170 3.67 20.29 -17.30
CA ARG A 170 2.63 19.27 -17.07
C ARG A 170 2.19 19.27 -15.61
N ASP A 171 0.89 19.18 -15.37
CA ASP A 171 0.37 18.99 -14.02
C ASP A 171 0.61 17.53 -13.60
N VAL A 172 1.34 17.32 -12.49
CA VAL A 172 1.66 15.98 -11.96
C VAL A 172 1.14 15.81 -10.54
N LEU A 173 0.43 14.71 -10.27
CA LEU A 173 -0.08 14.37 -8.95
C LEU A 173 0.94 13.54 -8.19
N SER A 174 1.56 14.13 -7.18
CA SER A 174 2.38 13.41 -6.21
C SER A 174 1.52 12.87 -5.08
N MET A 175 1.79 11.65 -4.64
CA MET A 175 1.09 11.03 -3.50
C MET A 175 2.08 10.59 -2.42
N ASN A 176 1.79 10.94 -1.18
CA ASN A 176 2.48 10.44 0.00
C ASN A 176 1.51 9.62 0.86
N VAL A 177 1.92 8.44 1.29
CA VAL A 177 1.17 7.60 2.24
C VAL A 177 1.96 7.38 3.52
N ARG A 178 1.25 7.23 4.65
CA ARG A 178 1.85 7.01 5.98
C ARG A 178 1.29 5.73 6.55
N PHE A 179 2.15 4.84 7.02
CA PHE A 179 1.82 3.60 7.70
C PHE A 179 2.39 3.65 9.12
N ARG A 180 1.61 3.24 10.12
CA ARG A 180 2.15 3.06 11.49
C ARG A 180 3.01 1.79 11.59
N SER A 181 2.71 0.81 10.74
CA SER A 181 3.34 -0.50 10.70
C SER A 181 3.13 -1.08 9.30
N ASN A 182 4.18 -1.62 8.69
CA ASN A 182 4.09 -2.29 7.40
C ASN A 182 5.06 -3.46 7.35
N ASP A 183 4.52 -4.67 7.16
CA ASP A 183 5.35 -5.83 6.84
C ASP A 183 6.01 -5.60 5.47
N ALA A 184 7.31 -5.37 5.50
CA ALA A 184 8.13 -5.04 4.35
C ALA A 184 8.17 -6.18 3.33
N TYR A 185 8.14 -7.44 3.79
CA TYR A 185 8.36 -8.61 2.94
C TYR A 185 7.07 -9.23 2.43
N LYS A 186 6.05 -9.35 3.30
CA LYS A 186 4.79 -10.05 2.97
C LYS A 186 3.61 -9.14 2.65
N ALA A 187 3.72 -7.82 2.82
CA ALA A 187 2.60 -6.90 2.52
C ALA A 187 2.97 -5.69 1.67
N ALA A 188 4.12 -5.05 1.93
CA ALA A 188 4.45 -3.74 1.38
C ALA A 188 4.41 -3.67 -0.15
N PHE A 189 4.86 -4.72 -0.85
CA PHE A 189 4.78 -4.75 -2.32
C PHE A 189 3.33 -4.60 -2.79
N MET A 190 2.41 -5.40 -2.24
CA MET A 190 0.99 -5.36 -2.60
C MET A 190 0.37 -4.00 -2.23
N ASN A 191 0.72 -3.44 -1.06
CA ASN A 191 0.26 -2.12 -0.65
C ASN A 191 0.72 -1.03 -1.62
N ILE A 192 2.02 -1.00 -1.97
CA ILE A 192 2.58 -0.01 -2.90
C ILE A 192 1.91 -0.13 -4.26
N PHE A 193 1.76 -1.36 -4.78
CA PHE A 193 1.14 -1.59 -6.08
C PHE A 193 -0.32 -1.10 -6.10
N ALA A 194 -1.15 -1.52 -5.14
CA ALA A 194 -2.55 -1.11 -5.06
C ALA A 194 -2.72 0.40 -4.83
N LEU A 195 -1.89 1.02 -3.99
CA LEU A 195 -1.93 2.46 -3.76
C LEU A 195 -1.46 3.27 -4.97
N VAL A 196 -0.54 2.76 -5.79
CA VAL A 196 -0.20 3.38 -7.08
C VAL A 196 -1.36 3.27 -8.09
N GLN A 197 -2.15 2.19 -8.06
CA GLN A 197 -3.40 2.13 -8.83
C GLN A 197 -4.42 3.16 -8.32
N LEU A 198 -4.55 3.33 -7.00
CA LEU A 198 -5.37 4.39 -6.41
C LEU A 198 -4.86 5.79 -6.82
N GLN A 199 -3.56 6.03 -6.83
CA GLN A 199 -2.97 7.29 -7.31
C GLN A 199 -3.35 7.60 -8.76
N GLN A 200 -3.32 6.59 -9.64
CA GLN A 200 -3.79 6.73 -11.03
C GLN A 200 -5.27 7.10 -11.09
N ASN A 201 -6.12 6.44 -10.29
CA ASN A 201 -7.55 6.73 -10.23
C ASN A 201 -7.81 8.16 -9.74
N ILE A 202 -7.07 8.64 -8.73
CA ILE A 202 -7.16 10.03 -8.25
C ILE A 202 -6.71 11.01 -9.35
N ALA A 203 -5.58 10.77 -10.01
CA ALA A 203 -5.08 11.65 -11.08
C ALA A 203 -6.08 11.75 -12.25
N ARG A 204 -6.68 10.62 -12.65
CA ARG A 204 -7.75 10.57 -13.66
C ARG A 204 -8.96 11.38 -13.20
N ARG A 205 -9.45 11.14 -11.97
CA ARG A 205 -10.62 11.83 -11.42
C ARG A 205 -10.40 13.35 -11.30
N VAL A 206 -9.22 13.79 -10.87
CA VAL A 206 -8.85 15.22 -10.85
C VAL A 206 -8.82 15.81 -12.25
N SER A 207 -8.33 15.05 -13.25
CA SER A 207 -8.33 15.49 -14.64
C SER A 207 -9.76 15.70 -15.15
N ASP A 208 -10.66 14.74 -14.89
CA ASP A 208 -12.06 14.80 -15.27
C ASP A 208 -12.78 16.01 -14.64
N LEU A 209 -12.54 16.25 -13.34
CA LEU A 209 -13.18 17.35 -12.59
C LEU A 209 -12.64 18.73 -12.99
N SER A 210 -11.35 18.83 -13.30
CA SER A 210 -10.70 20.13 -13.59
C SER A 210 -10.70 20.50 -15.09
N GLY A 211 -11.00 19.54 -15.97
CA GLY A 211 -10.89 19.71 -17.42
C GLY A 211 -9.45 19.87 -17.92
N ARG A 212 -8.45 19.53 -17.10
CA ARG A 212 -7.02 19.62 -17.44
C ARG A 212 -6.33 18.27 -17.25
N PRO A 213 -5.42 17.85 -18.14
CA PRO A 213 -4.67 16.62 -17.95
C PRO A 213 -3.79 16.68 -16.70
N VAL A 214 -3.92 15.70 -15.80
CA VAL A 214 -3.05 15.50 -14.65
C VAL A 214 -2.40 14.12 -14.75
N GLU A 215 -1.08 14.11 -14.83
CA GLU A 215 -0.27 12.90 -14.91
C GLU A 215 0.07 12.36 -13.52
N VAL A 216 0.45 11.09 -13.45
CA VAL A 216 0.94 10.48 -12.21
C VAL A 216 2.36 10.91 -11.93
N GLY A 217 2.56 11.61 -10.82
CA GLY A 217 3.88 11.96 -10.30
C GLY A 217 4.42 10.91 -9.32
N ARG A 218 5.50 11.27 -8.62
CA ARG A 218 6.18 10.37 -7.67
C ARG A 218 5.23 9.84 -6.59
N TYR A 219 5.50 8.61 -6.16
CA TYR A 219 4.87 7.99 -4.99
C TYR A 219 5.87 7.95 -3.83
N CYS A 220 5.43 8.31 -2.63
CA CYS A 220 6.23 8.28 -1.41
C CYS A 220 5.50 7.48 -0.33
N HIS A 221 6.17 6.49 0.22
CA HIS A 221 5.64 5.60 1.23
C HIS A 221 6.47 5.74 2.50
N VAL A 222 5.84 6.24 3.56
CA VAL A 222 6.47 6.41 4.87
C VAL A 222 5.87 5.38 5.82
N ALA A 223 6.70 4.60 6.47
CA ALA A 223 6.27 3.62 7.48
C ALA A 223 7.04 3.85 8.77
N ASP A 224 6.33 4.02 9.90
CA ASP A 224 6.94 4.25 11.21
C ASP A 224 7.69 3.01 11.70
N SER A 225 7.11 1.82 11.49
CA SER A 225 7.74 0.49 11.61
C SER A 225 7.62 -0.26 10.29
N PHE A 226 8.69 -0.27 9.52
CA PHE A 226 8.86 -1.05 8.30
C PHE A 226 9.73 -2.26 8.63
N HIS A 227 9.14 -3.45 8.63
CA HIS A 227 9.77 -4.59 9.29
C HIS A 227 9.74 -5.89 8.48
N ILE A 228 10.74 -6.74 8.72
CA ILE A 228 10.73 -8.14 8.31
C ILE A 228 10.65 -8.97 9.59
N TYR A 229 9.56 -9.72 9.75
CA TYR A 229 9.38 -10.58 10.91
C TYR A 229 10.54 -11.57 11.05
N GLY A 230 11.00 -11.77 12.28
CA GLY A 230 12.06 -12.72 12.58
C GLY A 230 11.77 -14.13 12.05
N SER A 231 10.53 -14.58 12.21
CA SER A 231 10.03 -15.85 11.67
C SER A 231 10.15 -15.99 10.15
N ASN A 232 10.31 -14.89 9.41
CA ASN A 232 10.48 -14.87 7.95
C ASN A 232 11.92 -14.66 7.51
N LEU A 233 12.89 -14.40 8.40
CA LEU A 233 14.27 -14.09 8.03
C LEU A 233 14.94 -15.22 7.25
N ALA A 234 14.77 -16.48 7.69
CA ALA A 234 15.36 -17.62 6.98
C ALA A 234 14.83 -17.77 5.55
N GLU A 235 13.52 -17.53 5.34
CA GLU A 235 12.93 -17.52 4.00
C GLU A 235 13.47 -16.35 3.17
N PHE A 236 13.48 -15.14 3.75
CA PHE A 236 13.97 -13.92 3.12
C PHE A 236 15.43 -14.07 2.66
N GLU A 237 16.31 -14.58 3.52
CA GLU A 237 17.71 -14.82 3.19
C GLU A 237 17.87 -15.85 2.07
N GLY A 238 17.16 -16.98 2.17
CA GLY A 238 17.28 -18.07 1.20
C GLY A 238 16.70 -17.75 -0.18
N ARG A 239 15.55 -17.04 -0.21
CA ARG A 239 14.84 -16.70 -1.45
C ARG A 239 15.23 -15.33 -1.98
N PHE A 240 14.92 -14.28 -1.23
CA PHE A 240 15.06 -12.91 -1.70
C PHE A 240 16.54 -12.54 -1.87
N LEU A 241 17.33 -12.61 -0.80
CA LEU A 241 18.78 -12.29 -0.88
C LEU A 241 19.52 -13.26 -1.80
N GLY A 242 19.21 -14.56 -1.69
CA GLY A 242 19.76 -15.57 -2.60
C GLY A 242 19.45 -15.30 -4.08
N ALA A 243 18.28 -14.72 -4.41
CA ALA A 243 17.98 -14.29 -5.78
C ALA A 243 18.76 -13.03 -6.16
N VAL A 244 18.85 -12.03 -5.27
CA VAL A 244 19.64 -10.79 -5.48
C VAL A 244 21.09 -11.08 -5.83
N GLU A 245 21.70 -12.06 -5.18
CA GLU A 245 23.10 -12.42 -5.43
C GLU A 245 23.31 -13.15 -6.76
N ARG A 246 22.30 -13.89 -7.25
CA ARG A 246 22.46 -14.85 -8.36
C ARG A 246 21.86 -14.40 -9.68
N ARG A 247 20.98 -13.40 -9.67
CA ARG A 247 20.18 -12.99 -10.83
C ARG A 247 20.30 -11.48 -11.05
N SER A 248 20.25 -11.05 -12.31
CA SER A 248 20.13 -9.62 -12.62
C SER A 248 18.76 -9.08 -12.16
N PHE A 249 18.61 -7.76 -12.12
CA PHE A 249 17.33 -7.14 -11.78
C PHE A 249 16.21 -7.57 -12.76
N GLU A 250 16.51 -7.63 -14.06
CA GLU A 250 15.58 -8.03 -15.12
C GLU A 250 15.11 -9.49 -14.93
N GLN A 251 16.01 -10.37 -14.49
CA GLN A 251 15.68 -11.78 -14.21
C GLN A 251 14.84 -11.97 -12.94
N ARG A 252 14.76 -10.95 -12.08
CA ARG A 252 13.98 -10.95 -10.83
C ARG A 252 12.70 -10.13 -10.93
N THR A 253 12.43 -9.55 -12.08
CA THR A 253 11.27 -8.71 -12.32
C THR A 253 10.46 -9.18 -13.52
N ILE A 254 9.26 -8.62 -13.64
CA ILE A 254 8.28 -8.89 -14.68
C ILE A 254 7.70 -7.53 -15.09
N ARG A 255 7.52 -7.32 -16.40
CA ARG A 255 6.80 -6.14 -16.88
C ARG A 255 5.33 -6.34 -16.59
N TYR A 256 4.67 -5.39 -15.95
CA TYR A 256 3.25 -5.50 -15.65
C TYR A 256 2.41 -5.61 -16.93
N GLU A 257 2.80 -4.93 -18.02
CA GLU A 257 2.16 -5.10 -19.33
C GLU A 257 2.12 -6.56 -19.83
N ASP A 258 3.11 -7.40 -19.48
CA ASP A 258 3.17 -8.79 -19.93
C ASP A 258 2.15 -9.69 -19.20
N VAL A 259 1.63 -9.24 -18.06
CA VAL A 259 0.69 -9.99 -17.21
C VAL A 259 -0.63 -9.26 -16.99
N ARG A 260 -0.78 -8.04 -17.52
CA ARG A 260 -1.95 -7.18 -17.31
C ARG A 260 -3.23 -7.85 -17.81
N ASP A 261 -3.21 -8.37 -19.03
CA ASP A 261 -4.41 -8.98 -19.62
C ASP A 261 -4.88 -10.19 -18.80
N MET A 262 -3.95 -11.03 -18.34
CA MET A 262 -4.27 -12.16 -17.45
C MET A 262 -4.87 -11.68 -16.10
N MET A 263 -4.33 -10.61 -15.52
CA MET A 263 -4.89 -10.02 -14.29
C MET A 263 -6.30 -9.48 -14.53
N GLU A 264 -6.52 -8.74 -15.63
CA GLU A 264 -7.84 -8.19 -15.99
C GLU A 264 -8.87 -9.30 -16.31
N GLU A 265 -8.45 -10.37 -16.99
CA GLU A 265 -9.29 -11.53 -17.28
C GLU A 265 -9.73 -12.29 -16.00
N ALA A 266 -8.95 -12.20 -14.92
CA ALA A 266 -9.30 -12.83 -13.64
C ALA A 266 -10.40 -12.08 -12.86
N ARG A 267 -10.65 -10.80 -13.17
CA ARG A 267 -11.59 -9.95 -12.41
C ARG A 267 -13.00 -10.55 -12.24
N PRO A 268 -13.65 -11.16 -13.26
CA PRO A 268 -14.97 -11.78 -13.06
C PRO A 268 -14.94 -12.92 -12.04
N GLY A 269 -13.90 -13.76 -12.07
CA GLY A 269 -13.72 -14.84 -11.10
C GLY A 269 -13.46 -14.33 -9.69
N ILE A 270 -12.65 -13.28 -9.56
CA ILE A 270 -12.40 -12.57 -8.29
C ILE A 270 -13.71 -12.02 -7.71
N LEU A 271 -14.56 -11.40 -8.52
CA LEU A 271 -15.86 -10.87 -8.08
C LEU A 271 -16.79 -12.00 -7.62
N GLU A 272 -16.84 -13.12 -8.36
CA GLU A 272 -17.64 -14.28 -7.95
C GLU A 272 -17.14 -14.87 -6.63
N LYS A 273 -15.81 -14.94 -6.45
CA LYS A 273 -15.17 -15.37 -5.20
C LYS A 273 -15.56 -14.44 -4.05
N ALA A 274 -15.47 -13.12 -4.24
CA ALA A 274 -15.81 -12.13 -3.22
C ALA A 274 -17.29 -12.18 -2.82
N GLU A 275 -18.20 -12.37 -3.79
CA GLU A 275 -19.64 -12.49 -3.53
C GLU A 275 -19.97 -13.75 -2.71
N LYS A 276 -19.25 -14.87 -2.96
CA LYS A 276 -19.40 -16.10 -2.16
C LYS A 276 -19.05 -15.91 -0.68
N MET A 277 -18.23 -14.90 -0.35
CA MET A 277 -17.87 -14.58 1.04
C MET A 277 -18.99 -13.85 1.81
N ARG A 278 -20.10 -13.46 1.16
CA ARG A 278 -21.28 -12.91 1.85
C ARG A 278 -22.14 -13.96 2.58
N ARG A 279 -21.90 -15.24 2.29
CA ARG A 279 -22.68 -16.38 2.79
C ARG A 279 -22.03 -16.96 4.03
#